data_AF-A0A9D4GAS1-F1
#
_entry.id   AF-A0A9D4GAS1-F1
#
_cell.length_a   1.000
_cell.length_b   1.000
_cell.length_c   1.000
_cell.angle_alpha   90.00
_cell.angle_beta   90.00
_cell.angle_gamma   90.00
#
_symmetry.space_group_name_H-M   'P 1'
#
loop_
_entity.id
_entity.type
_entity.pdbx_description
1 polymer ?
#
loop_
_entity_poly.entity_id
_entity_poly.type
_entity_poly.pdbx_seq_one_letter_code
_entity_poly.pdbx_strand_id
1 'polypeptide(L)'
;MTPVFSPVNGIINRLAEGKRVHPKESMRHESLRLCTFRTYPTYGKPSCIKLAKAGFYYASQGDEVICYCCAKRISNWNEKDDPMRAHRLVSPSCPFLIGNSEVNEPVTNDSIESSNPRLNRILQSLDTSDEQSDREERNSGPAANEEFSPLSKRAVEVREKLLSENRALKAQSKCLRCRRNDVCIAFLPCGHLVSCEACSTDPNARKCFSCDADVKARIKAFIS
;
A
#
# COMPACT_ATOMS: atom_id res chain seq x y z
N MET A 1 -2.11 6.75 -33.48
CA MET A 1 -1.47 6.55 -32.16
C MET A 1 -1.93 5.20 -31.64
N THR A 2 -1.04 4.20 -31.63
CA THR A 2 -1.35 2.88 -31.05
C THR A 2 -1.41 3.01 -29.53
N PRO A 3 -2.41 2.46 -28.84
CA PRO A 3 -2.44 2.51 -27.39
C PRO A 3 -1.24 1.74 -26.86
N VAL A 4 -0.41 2.40 -26.06
CA VAL A 4 0.67 1.75 -25.30
C VAL A 4 -0.03 0.91 -24.23
N PHE A 5 -0.28 -0.36 -24.53
CA PHE A 5 -0.76 -1.30 -23.53
C PHE A 5 0.35 -1.48 -22.50
N SER A 6 0.12 -0.99 -21.27
CA SER A 6 0.99 -1.32 -20.14
C SER A 6 1.15 -2.86 -20.08
N PRO A 7 2.37 -3.41 -20.01
CA PRO A 7 2.62 -4.85 -19.97
C PRO A 7 1.79 -5.59 -18.90
N VAL A 8 1.48 -4.90 -17.80
CA VAL A 8 0.64 -5.38 -16.69
C VAL A 8 -0.79 -5.69 -17.15
N ASN A 9 -1.39 -4.86 -18.02
CA ASN A 9 -2.75 -5.09 -18.53
C ASN A 9 -2.84 -6.38 -19.37
N GLY A 10 -1.77 -6.70 -20.12
CA GLY A 10 -1.68 -7.96 -20.86
C GLY A 10 -1.59 -9.20 -19.95
N ILE A 11 -0.97 -9.07 -18.76
CA ILE A 11 -0.96 -10.12 -17.75
C ILE A 11 -2.34 -10.26 -17.10
N ILE A 12 -2.97 -9.15 -16.71
CA ILE A 12 -4.30 -9.14 -16.08
C ILE A 12 -5.34 -9.79 -16.99
N ASN A 13 -5.36 -9.45 -18.29
CA ASN A 13 -6.30 -10.03 -19.25
C ASN A 13 -6.14 -11.55 -19.37
N ARG A 14 -4.90 -12.04 -19.45
CA ARG A 14 -4.63 -13.48 -19.51
C ARG A 14 -5.07 -14.20 -18.23
N LEU A 15 -4.84 -13.59 -17.07
CA LEU A 15 -5.31 -14.14 -15.80
C LEU A 15 -6.85 -14.16 -15.74
N ALA A 16 -7.52 -13.12 -16.24
CA ALA A 16 -8.99 -13.06 -16.33
C ALA A 16 -9.59 -14.13 -17.27
N GLU A 17 -8.85 -14.51 -18.31
CA GLU A 17 -9.17 -15.62 -19.21
C GLU A 17 -8.84 -17.01 -18.61
N GLY A 18 -8.34 -17.07 -17.37
CA GLY A 18 -7.95 -18.32 -16.70
C GLY A 18 -6.64 -18.94 -17.21
N LYS A 19 -5.84 -18.21 -17.99
CA LYS A 19 -4.54 -18.70 -18.47
C LYS A 19 -3.52 -18.74 -17.33
N ARG A 20 -2.66 -19.76 -17.35
CA ARG A 20 -1.52 -19.86 -16.44
C ARG A 20 -0.44 -18.85 -16.85
N VAL A 21 0.01 -18.03 -15.91
CA VAL A 21 1.14 -17.11 -16.09
C VAL A 21 2.20 -17.43 -15.05
N HIS A 22 3.46 -17.56 -15.47
CA HIS A 22 4.53 -17.95 -14.56
C HIS A 22 4.85 -16.81 -13.56
N PRO A 23 5.14 -17.10 -12.27
CA PRO A 23 5.42 -16.04 -11.29
C PRO A 23 6.57 -15.10 -11.66
N LYS A 24 7.63 -15.60 -12.34
CA LYS A 24 8.71 -14.74 -12.86
C LYS A 24 8.23 -13.70 -13.90
N GLU A 25 7.13 -13.98 -14.58
CA GLU A 25 6.54 -13.09 -15.58
C GLU A 25 5.48 -12.16 -14.97
N SER A 26 4.61 -12.68 -14.09
CA SER A 26 3.54 -11.87 -13.48
C SER A 26 4.00 -11.10 -12.25
N MET A 27 4.74 -11.73 -11.35
CA MET A 27 5.09 -11.17 -10.05
C MET A 27 6.36 -10.31 -10.11
N ARG A 28 6.93 -10.05 -11.29
CA ARG A 28 7.93 -8.97 -11.50
C ARG A 28 7.36 -7.58 -11.21
N HIS A 29 6.05 -7.41 -11.37
CA HIS A 29 5.35 -6.15 -11.11
C HIS A 29 4.91 -6.05 -9.65
N GLU A 30 5.36 -5.01 -8.94
CA GLU A 30 5.01 -4.78 -7.52
C GLU A 30 3.51 -4.68 -7.27
N SER A 31 2.76 -4.07 -8.19
CA SER A 31 1.30 -3.92 -8.09
C SER A 31 0.59 -5.27 -8.04
N LEU A 32 1.00 -6.23 -8.88
CA LEU A 32 0.45 -7.59 -8.88
C LEU A 32 0.84 -8.35 -7.61
N ARG A 33 2.06 -8.14 -7.09
CA ARG A 33 2.45 -8.71 -5.79
C ARG A 33 1.56 -8.17 -4.67
N LEU A 34 1.32 -6.86 -4.62
CA LEU A 34 0.44 -6.24 -3.63
C LEU A 34 -0.98 -6.83 -3.62
N CYS A 35 -1.54 -7.11 -4.80
CA CYS A 35 -2.87 -7.73 -4.90
C CYS A 35 -2.98 -9.09 -4.20
N THR A 36 -1.87 -9.82 -4.06
CA THR A 36 -1.87 -11.12 -3.38
C THR A 36 -2.10 -11.01 -1.87
N PHE A 37 -1.79 -9.87 -1.25
CA PHE A 37 -1.87 -9.68 0.21
C PHE A 37 -3.29 -9.42 0.73
N ARG A 38 -4.33 -9.64 -0.07
CA ARG A 38 -5.73 -9.39 0.30
C ARG A 38 -6.16 -10.09 1.60
N THR A 39 -5.60 -11.26 1.88
CA THR A 39 -5.89 -12.08 3.07
C THR A 39 -4.67 -12.27 3.97
N TYR A 40 -3.64 -11.44 3.81
CA TYR A 40 -2.46 -11.48 4.66
C TYR A 40 -2.77 -10.90 6.06
N PRO A 41 -2.25 -11.48 7.15
CA PRO A 41 -2.51 -10.97 8.50
C PRO A 41 -1.93 -9.56 8.68
N THR A 42 -2.75 -8.64 9.17
CA THR A 42 -2.35 -7.22 9.32
C THR A 42 -1.75 -6.89 10.69
N TYR A 43 -2.05 -7.69 11.72
CA TYR A 43 -1.58 -7.44 13.08
C TYR A 43 -0.32 -8.24 13.40
N GLY A 44 0.69 -7.58 13.98
CA GLY A 44 1.93 -8.22 14.41
C GLY A 44 2.83 -8.69 13.26
N LYS A 45 2.61 -8.19 12.04
CA LYS A 45 3.33 -8.59 10.81
C LYS A 45 3.90 -7.40 10.05
N PRO A 46 4.93 -7.61 9.22
CA PRO A 46 5.48 -6.56 8.37
C PRO A 46 4.45 -6.02 7.37
N SER A 47 4.63 -4.76 6.98
CA SER A 47 3.82 -4.12 5.95
C SER A 47 3.87 -4.87 4.62
N CYS A 48 2.71 -5.12 4.02
CA CYS A 48 2.59 -5.70 2.68
C CYS A 48 3.35 -4.90 1.62
N ILE A 49 3.49 -3.58 1.81
CA ILE A 49 4.28 -2.71 0.92
C ILE A 49 5.76 -3.03 1.04
N LYS A 50 6.29 -3.17 2.27
CA LYS A 50 7.70 -3.55 2.48
C LYS A 50 7.98 -4.96 1.94
N LEU A 51 7.05 -5.90 2.14
CA LEU A 51 7.13 -7.27 1.58
C LEU A 51 7.15 -7.26 0.05
N ALA A 52 6.21 -6.55 -0.58
CA ALA A 52 6.16 -6.42 -2.04
C ALA A 52 7.43 -5.76 -2.61
N LYS A 53 7.90 -4.66 -2.00
CA LYS A 53 9.16 -3.98 -2.38
C LYS A 53 10.37 -4.91 -2.25
N ALA A 54 10.38 -5.81 -1.26
CA ALA A 54 11.44 -6.83 -1.10
C ALA A 54 11.31 -8.03 -2.07
N GLY A 55 10.40 -7.98 -3.04
CA GLY A 55 10.23 -9.00 -4.06
C GLY A 55 9.31 -10.15 -3.65
N PHE A 56 8.52 -10.00 -2.59
CA PHE A 56 7.65 -11.05 -2.08
C PHE A 56 6.19 -10.89 -2.50
N TYR A 57 5.51 -12.00 -2.75
CA TYR A 57 4.05 -12.10 -2.86
C TYR A 57 3.52 -13.13 -1.85
N TYR A 58 2.27 -13.00 -1.43
CA TYR A 58 1.67 -13.84 -0.41
C TYR A 58 1.30 -15.23 -0.93
N ALA A 59 1.65 -16.28 -0.17
CA ALA A 59 1.39 -17.68 -0.52
C ALA A 59 -0.01 -18.17 -0.14
N SER A 60 -0.89 -17.30 0.37
CA SER A 60 -2.25 -17.61 0.85
C SER A 60 -2.36 -18.52 2.08
N GLN A 61 -1.24 -18.78 2.78
CA GLN A 61 -1.22 -19.57 4.02
C GLN A 61 -0.43 -18.85 5.11
N GLY A 62 -1.06 -18.64 6.26
CA GLY A 62 -0.44 -18.03 7.44
C GLY A 62 0.13 -16.63 7.16
N ASP A 63 1.42 -16.45 7.42
CA ASP A 63 2.18 -15.26 7.03
C ASP A 63 3.26 -15.56 5.98
N GLU A 64 3.17 -16.72 5.31
CA GLU A 64 4.20 -17.15 4.38
C GLU A 64 4.19 -16.32 3.10
N VAL A 65 5.36 -15.81 2.72
CA VAL A 65 5.57 -15.07 1.48
C VAL A 65 6.64 -15.73 0.62
N ILE A 66 6.55 -15.56 -0.70
CA ILE A 66 7.43 -16.20 -1.68
C ILE A 66 8.09 -15.13 -2.54
N CYS A 67 9.41 -15.22 -2.73
CA CYS A 67 10.11 -14.36 -3.67
C CYS A 67 9.79 -14.80 -5.10
N TYR A 68 9.35 -13.88 -5.96
CA TYR A 68 9.06 -14.23 -7.37
C TYR A 68 10.30 -14.64 -8.17
N CYS A 69 11.49 -14.16 -7.78
CA CYS A 69 12.73 -14.34 -8.51
C CYS A 69 13.46 -15.63 -8.11
N CYS A 70 13.73 -15.80 -6.82
CA CYS A 70 14.46 -16.96 -6.29
C CYS A 70 13.57 -18.07 -5.69
N ALA A 71 12.24 -17.86 -5.66
CA ALA A 71 11.25 -18.82 -5.14
C ALA A 71 11.44 -19.22 -3.66
N LYS A 72 12.30 -18.53 -2.90
CA LYS A 72 12.44 -18.77 -1.45
C LYS A 72 11.20 -18.32 -0.70
N ARG A 73 10.81 -19.13 0.28
CA ARG A 73 9.66 -18.92 1.17
C ARG A 73 10.15 -18.47 2.53
N ILE A 74 9.47 -17.49 3.12
CA ILE A 74 9.76 -16.98 4.47
C ILE A 74 8.45 -16.80 5.21
N SER A 75 8.40 -17.26 6.46
CA SER A 75 7.25 -17.22 7.36
C SER A 75 7.72 -16.94 8.79
N ASN A 76 6.79 -16.90 9.76
CA ASN A 76 7.04 -16.55 11.16
C ASN A 76 7.56 -15.12 11.34
N TRP A 77 6.98 -14.20 10.59
CA TRP A 77 7.33 -12.78 10.65
C TRP A 77 6.84 -12.12 11.94
N ASN A 78 7.59 -11.14 12.39
CA ASN A 78 7.21 -10.18 13.42
C ASN A 78 7.04 -8.79 12.80
N GLU A 79 6.28 -7.93 13.46
CA GLU A 79 5.98 -6.56 13.01
C GLU A 79 7.22 -5.73 12.64
N LYS A 80 8.33 -5.93 13.37
CA LYS A 80 9.57 -5.17 13.22
C LYS A 80 10.58 -5.79 12.26
N ASP A 81 10.29 -6.96 11.71
CA ASP A 81 11.22 -7.62 10.79
C ASP A 81 11.34 -6.81 9.49
N ASP A 82 12.56 -6.64 9.00
CA ASP A 82 12.82 -6.04 7.69
C ASP A 82 12.79 -7.14 6.60
N PRO A 83 11.80 -7.11 5.67
CA PRO A 83 11.71 -8.08 4.59
C PRO A 83 12.95 -8.11 3.68
N MET A 84 13.58 -6.97 3.41
CA MET A 84 14.73 -6.90 2.52
C MET A 84 15.95 -7.57 3.16
N ARG A 85 16.20 -7.28 4.45
CA ARG A 85 17.24 -7.96 5.23
C ARG A 85 16.98 -9.47 5.32
N ALA A 86 15.76 -9.89 5.65
CA ALA A 86 15.40 -11.30 5.71
C ALA A 86 15.64 -12.00 4.37
N HIS A 87 15.30 -11.35 3.26
CA HIS A 87 15.58 -11.87 1.90
C HIS A 87 17.09 -12.04 1.66
N ARG A 88 17.92 -11.04 2.01
CA ARG A 88 19.38 -11.13 1.86
C ARG A 88 19.98 -12.25 2.71
N LEU A 89 19.44 -12.50 3.90
CA LEU A 89 19.91 -13.58 4.78
C LEU A 89 19.56 -14.96 4.23
N VAL A 90 18.34 -15.14 3.73
CA VAL A 90 17.84 -16.44 3.25
C VAL A 90 18.35 -16.77 1.85
N SER A 91 18.59 -15.76 1.01
CA SER A 91 18.94 -15.93 -0.40
C SER A 91 19.87 -14.82 -0.88
N PRO A 92 21.13 -14.74 -0.38
CA PRO A 92 22.05 -13.68 -0.74
C PRO A 92 22.37 -13.64 -2.24
N SER A 93 22.25 -14.80 -2.92
CA SER A 93 22.48 -14.95 -4.36
C SER A 93 21.22 -14.72 -5.22
N CYS A 94 20.14 -14.17 -4.66
CA CYS A 94 18.91 -13.92 -5.40
C CYS A 94 19.16 -12.90 -6.54
N PRO A 95 18.82 -13.19 -7.81
CA PRO A 95 19.06 -12.25 -8.90
C PRO A 95 18.37 -10.88 -8.72
N PHE A 96 17.25 -10.85 -8.00
CA PHE A 96 16.58 -9.61 -7.59
C PHE A 96 17.45 -8.75 -6.66
N LEU A 97 18.23 -9.35 -5.75
CA LEU A 97 19.06 -8.63 -4.77
C LEU A 97 20.42 -8.19 -5.31
N ILE A 98 20.98 -8.93 -6.27
CA ILE A 98 22.32 -8.67 -6.84
C ILE A 98 22.30 -7.50 -7.84
N GLY A 99 21.11 -7.04 -8.27
CA GLY A 99 20.99 -5.79 -9.03
C GLY A 99 20.71 -5.93 -10.52
N ASN A 100 20.00 -6.97 -10.96
CA ASN A 100 19.32 -6.90 -12.26
C ASN A 100 18.01 -6.13 -12.09
N SER A 101 18.09 -4.81 -12.23
CA SER A 101 16.94 -3.87 -12.21
C SER A 101 15.89 -4.17 -13.29
N GLU A 102 16.24 -4.94 -14.33
CA GLU A 102 15.32 -5.43 -15.37
C GLU A 102 14.24 -6.40 -14.86
N VAL A 103 14.30 -6.83 -13.59
CA VAL A 103 13.42 -7.88 -13.05
C VAL A 103 12.37 -7.31 -12.09
N ASN A 104 12.58 -6.14 -11.49
CA ASN A 104 11.56 -5.51 -10.63
C ASN A 104 10.94 -4.30 -11.32
N GLU A 105 9.64 -4.37 -11.58
CA GLU A 105 8.89 -3.22 -12.04
C GLU A 105 8.21 -2.56 -10.84
N PRO A 106 8.71 -1.40 -10.39
CA PRO A 106 8.15 -0.69 -9.25
C PRO A 106 6.76 -0.18 -9.60
N VAL A 107 5.96 0.13 -8.57
CA VAL A 107 4.70 0.83 -8.80
C VAL A 107 5.00 2.24 -9.31
N THR A 108 4.85 2.49 -10.61
CA THR A 108 5.07 3.82 -11.21
C THR A 108 3.83 4.69 -11.11
N ASN A 109 4.03 6.01 -11.07
CA ASN A 109 2.95 7.00 -11.06
C ASN A 109 1.97 6.80 -12.22
N ASP A 110 2.45 6.49 -13.43
CA ASP A 110 1.60 6.30 -14.61
C ASP A 110 0.64 5.10 -14.47
N SER A 111 1.04 4.06 -13.74
CA SER A 111 0.18 2.91 -13.41
C SER A 111 -0.86 3.25 -12.33
N ILE A 112 -0.61 4.29 -11.54
CA ILE A 112 -1.45 4.77 -10.44
C ILE A 112 -2.37 5.93 -10.89
N GLU A 113 -1.94 6.78 -11.83
CA GLU A 113 -2.69 7.94 -12.33
C GLU A 113 -4.02 7.52 -12.99
N SER A 114 -4.05 6.35 -13.63
CA SER A 114 -5.29 5.77 -14.15
C SER A 114 -6.18 5.09 -13.09
N SER A 115 -5.78 4.99 -11.81
CA SER A 115 -6.54 4.20 -10.83
C SER A 115 -6.71 4.80 -9.43
N ASN A 116 -5.73 5.51 -8.84
CA ASN A 116 -5.93 6.17 -7.53
C ASN A 116 -4.81 7.15 -7.12
N PRO A 117 -4.99 8.49 -7.23
CA PRO A 117 -3.97 9.48 -6.86
C PRO A 117 -3.57 9.47 -5.37
N ARG A 118 -4.31 8.79 -4.48
CA ARG A 118 -3.96 8.68 -3.04
C ARG A 118 -2.88 7.64 -2.76
N LEU A 119 -2.82 6.57 -3.55
CA LEU A 119 -1.85 5.50 -3.32
C LEU A 119 -0.42 6.00 -3.51
N ASN A 120 -0.25 6.92 -4.46
CA ASN A 120 1.02 7.54 -4.79
C ASN A 120 1.59 8.36 -3.62
N ARG A 121 0.74 9.17 -2.96
CA ARG A 121 1.15 9.98 -1.81
C ARG A 121 1.58 9.11 -0.61
N ILE A 122 0.93 7.97 -0.42
CA ILE A 122 1.27 7.01 0.65
C ILE A 122 2.62 6.35 0.35
N LEU A 123 2.86 5.93 -0.89
CA LEU A 123 4.13 5.28 -1.29
C LEU A 123 5.33 6.24 -1.15
N GLN A 124 5.18 7.50 -1.55
CA GLN A 124 6.23 8.53 -1.43
C GLN A 124 6.55 8.85 0.04
N SER A 125 5.56 8.82 0.94
CA SER A 125 5.78 9.09 2.37
C SER A 125 6.48 7.97 3.14
N LEU A 126 6.50 6.75 2.59
CA LEU A 126 7.15 5.59 3.23
C LEU A 126 8.65 5.53 2.94
N ASP A 127 9.10 6.08 1.80
CA ASP A 127 10.53 6.06 1.41
C ASP A 127 11.39 7.08 2.18
N THR A 128 10.79 8.05 2.86
CA THR A 128 11.53 9.08 3.63
C THR A 128 11.84 8.70 5.07
N SER A 129 11.50 7.49 5.52
CA SER A 129 11.56 7.12 6.94
C SER A 129 12.76 6.26 7.37
N ASP A 130 13.58 5.76 6.44
CA ASP A 130 14.65 4.79 6.77
C ASP A 130 16.10 5.37 6.79
N GLU A 131 16.34 6.65 6.47
CA GLU A 131 17.70 7.22 6.34
C GLU A 131 18.23 8.00 7.58
N GLN A 132 17.56 7.95 8.74
CA GLN A 132 17.93 8.82 9.87
C GLN A 132 18.12 8.14 11.24
N SER A 133 18.25 6.80 11.28
CA SER A 133 18.36 6.07 12.55
C SER A 133 19.76 5.61 12.96
N ASP A 134 20.80 5.79 12.13
CA ASP A 134 22.16 5.37 12.47
C ASP A 134 23.11 6.56 12.68
N ARG A 135 23.06 7.19 13.86
CA ARG A 135 24.21 7.80 14.58
C ARG A 135 23.74 8.52 15.84
N GLU A 136 23.96 7.89 16.99
CA GLU A 136 24.63 8.43 18.19
C GLU A 136 24.17 7.71 19.46
N GLU A 137 24.77 6.54 19.73
CA GLU A 137 25.06 6.13 21.10
C GLU A 137 26.48 6.58 21.43
N ARG A 138 26.63 7.38 22.50
CA ARG A 138 27.71 7.37 23.51
C ARG A 138 27.60 8.65 24.36
N ASN A 139 27.03 8.56 25.56
CA ASN A 139 27.81 8.71 26.80
C ASN A 139 26.95 8.40 28.05
N SER A 140 27.63 7.92 29.09
CA SER A 140 27.16 7.31 30.33
C SER A 140 26.76 8.28 31.46
N GLY A 141 25.57 8.05 32.06
CA GLY A 141 25.10 8.24 33.47
C GLY A 141 25.28 9.59 34.22
N PRO A 142 24.73 9.76 35.45
CA PRO A 142 23.64 9.03 36.15
C PRO A 142 22.41 9.94 36.47
N ALA A 143 21.39 9.31 37.04
CA ALA A 143 20.07 9.85 37.37
C ALA A 143 20.06 11.06 38.32
N ALA A 144 19.23 12.08 37.99
CA ALA A 144 18.30 12.74 38.91
C ALA A 144 17.38 13.70 38.11
N ASN A 145 16.12 13.79 38.55
CA ASN A 145 15.20 14.93 38.44
C ASN A 145 15.32 15.92 37.26
N GLU A 146 14.55 15.72 36.19
CA GLU A 146 14.22 16.84 35.28
C GLU A 146 12.70 16.89 35.09
N GLU A 147 12.16 18.03 35.49
CA GLU A 147 10.79 18.47 35.29
C GLU A 147 10.39 18.32 33.81
N PHE A 148 9.09 18.18 33.56
CA PHE A 148 8.51 18.13 32.22
C PHE A 148 8.84 19.44 31.49
N SER A 149 9.99 19.48 30.79
CA SER A 149 10.37 20.65 30.00
C SER A 149 9.32 20.88 28.90
N PRO A 150 8.98 22.13 28.56
CA PRO A 150 8.06 22.40 27.47
C PRO A 150 8.60 21.75 26.19
N LEU A 151 7.77 20.95 25.51
CA LEU A 151 8.07 20.43 24.17
C LEU A 151 8.74 21.54 23.35
N SER A 152 9.95 21.27 22.82
CA SER A 152 10.72 22.28 22.10
C SER A 152 9.85 22.91 21.00
N LYS A 153 10.03 24.21 20.73
CA LYS A 153 9.22 24.94 19.72
C LYS A 153 9.11 24.18 18.40
N ARG A 154 10.21 23.54 17.99
CA ARG A 154 10.29 22.68 16.81
C ARG A 154 9.41 21.42 16.92
N ALA A 155 9.34 20.76 18.08
CA ALA A 155 8.45 19.61 18.29
C ALA A 155 6.97 20.01 18.24
N VAL A 156 6.61 21.20 18.75
CA VAL A 156 5.25 21.74 18.68
C VAL A 156 4.85 22.05 17.23
N GLU A 157 5.75 22.71 16.47
CA GLU A 157 5.52 23.01 15.05
C GLU A 157 5.35 21.75 14.20
N VAL A 158 6.20 20.74 14.40
CA VAL A 158 6.10 19.45 13.69
C VAL A 158 4.78 18.75 14.00
N ARG A 159 4.35 18.75 15.28
CA ARG A 159 3.07 18.16 15.69
C ARG A 159 1.88 18.87 15.06
N GLU A 160 1.86 20.20 15.06
CA GLU A 160 0.77 20.96 14.44
C GLU A 160 0.69 20.70 12.93
N LYS A 161 1.84 20.65 12.26
CA LYS A 161 1.92 20.28 10.83
C LYS A 161 1.37 18.88 10.59
N LEU A 162 1.82 17.88 11.35
CA LEU A 162 1.36 16.50 11.22
C LEU A 162 -0.14 16.34 11.51
N LEU A 163 -0.68 17.06 12.50
CA LEU A 163 -2.11 17.07 12.82
C LEU A 163 -2.92 17.74 11.71
N SER A 164 -2.41 18.82 11.11
CA SER A 164 -3.06 19.47 9.96
C SER A 164 -3.10 18.55 8.73
N GLU A 165 -2.00 17.85 8.43
CA GLU A 165 -1.90 16.89 7.34
C GLU A 165 -2.83 15.69 7.57
N ASN A 166 -2.86 15.12 8.78
CA ASN A 166 -3.80 14.04 9.14
C ASN A 166 -5.27 14.46 9.02
N ARG A 167 -5.60 15.70 9.41
CA ARG A 167 -6.95 16.25 9.23
C ARG A 167 -7.30 16.35 7.74
N ALA A 168 -6.38 16.85 6.91
CA ALA A 168 -6.57 16.95 5.46
C ALA A 168 -6.70 15.57 4.79
N LEU A 169 -5.93 14.57 5.22
CA LEU A 169 -6.01 13.20 4.73
C LEU A 169 -7.34 12.53 5.12
N LYS A 170 -7.81 12.72 6.36
CA LYS A 170 -9.13 12.23 6.80
C LYS A 170 -10.28 12.90 6.04
N ALA A 171 -10.15 14.18 5.70
CA ALA A 171 -11.15 14.90 4.90
C ALA A 171 -11.28 14.32 3.47
N GLN A 172 -10.20 13.78 2.91
CA GLN A 172 -10.23 13.13 1.60
C GLN A 172 -11.08 11.86 1.63
N SER A 173 -11.13 11.11 2.74
CA SER A 173 -11.94 9.88 2.85
C SER A 173 -13.42 10.11 3.16
N LYS A 174 -13.96 11.33 2.98
CA LYS A 174 -15.37 11.64 3.26
C LYS A 174 -16.29 11.45 2.05
N CYS A 175 -17.50 10.98 2.31
CA CYS A 175 -18.58 10.81 1.34
C CYS A 175 -18.79 12.07 0.51
N LEU A 176 -18.77 11.96 -0.82
CA LEU A 176 -18.89 13.11 -1.72
C LEU A 176 -20.24 13.82 -1.61
N ARG A 177 -21.27 13.11 -1.13
CA ARG A 177 -22.63 13.64 -1.00
C ARG A 177 -22.87 14.38 0.31
N CYS A 178 -22.56 13.76 1.46
CA CYS A 178 -22.84 14.39 2.76
C CYS A 178 -21.64 15.07 3.41
N ARG A 179 -20.40 14.74 2.99
CA ARG A 179 -19.13 15.21 3.58
C ARG A 179 -18.97 14.95 5.09
N ARG A 180 -19.87 14.19 5.72
CA ARG A 180 -19.88 13.88 7.15
C ARG A 180 -19.22 12.53 7.44
N ASN A 181 -19.74 11.49 6.80
CA ASN A 181 -19.32 10.11 7.03
C ASN A 181 -18.22 9.71 6.06
N ASP A 182 -17.41 8.73 6.44
CA ASP A 182 -16.37 8.18 5.57
C ASP A 182 -16.98 7.43 4.37
N VAL A 183 -16.28 7.45 3.24
CA VAL A 183 -16.64 6.62 2.08
C VAL A 183 -16.47 5.15 2.44
N CYS A 184 -17.47 4.34 2.16
CA CYS A 184 -17.41 2.90 2.34
C CYS A 184 -18.18 2.13 1.27
N ILE A 185 -18.80 2.82 0.31
CA ILE A 185 -19.60 2.22 -0.76
C ILE A 185 -19.02 2.57 -2.13
N ALA A 186 -18.69 1.53 -2.90
CA ALA A 186 -18.37 1.62 -4.31
C ALA A 186 -19.61 1.44 -5.17
N PHE A 187 -19.74 2.25 -6.23
CA PHE A 187 -20.83 2.12 -7.21
C PHE A 187 -20.38 1.35 -8.44
N LEU A 188 -21.18 0.40 -8.89
CA LEU A 188 -20.94 -0.38 -10.09
C LEU A 188 -21.81 0.11 -11.27
N PRO A 189 -21.30 0.07 -12.52
CA PRO A 189 -20.05 -0.60 -12.94
C PRO A 189 -18.77 0.24 -12.80
N CYS A 190 -18.87 1.54 -12.48
CA CYS A 190 -17.70 2.43 -12.54
C CYS A 190 -16.65 2.21 -11.44
N GLY A 191 -16.95 1.45 -10.39
CA GLY A 191 -16.01 1.08 -9.32
C GLY A 191 -15.67 2.20 -8.32
N HIS A 192 -16.20 3.41 -8.50
CA HIS A 192 -15.85 4.57 -7.69
C HIS A 192 -16.36 4.46 -6.25
N LEU A 193 -15.45 4.58 -5.28
CA LEU A 193 -15.70 4.59 -3.83
C LEU A 193 -16.01 6.02 -3.35
N VAL A 194 -17.28 6.41 -3.43
CA VAL A 194 -17.69 7.83 -3.34
C VAL A 194 -18.76 8.12 -2.31
N SER A 195 -19.39 7.08 -1.74
CA SER A 195 -20.53 7.24 -0.85
C SER A 195 -20.32 6.53 0.49
N CYS A 196 -20.94 7.08 1.54
CA CYS A 196 -21.14 6.35 2.79
C CYS A 196 -22.39 5.47 2.69
N GLU A 197 -22.54 4.54 3.63
CA GLU A 197 -23.66 3.59 3.70
C GLU A 197 -25.02 4.29 3.61
N ALA A 198 -25.28 5.28 4.49
CA ALA A 198 -26.54 6.01 4.53
C ALA A 198 -26.85 6.81 3.25
N CYS A 199 -25.83 7.42 2.62
CA CYS A 199 -26.06 8.19 1.39
C CYS A 199 -26.23 7.29 0.16
N SER A 200 -25.76 6.05 0.23
CA SER A 200 -25.85 5.09 -0.86
C SER A 200 -27.25 4.49 -0.99
N THR A 201 -27.99 4.36 0.12
CA THR A 201 -29.35 3.80 0.12
C THR A 201 -30.42 4.82 -0.30
N ASP A 202 -30.04 6.07 -0.57
CA ASP A 202 -30.96 7.09 -1.03
C ASP A 202 -31.51 6.75 -2.44
N PRO A 203 -32.83 6.81 -2.65
CA PRO A 203 -33.45 6.46 -3.93
C PRO A 203 -33.02 7.36 -5.10
N ASN A 204 -32.51 8.56 -4.82
CA ASN A 204 -32.00 9.51 -5.81
C ASN A 204 -30.51 9.30 -6.13
N ALA A 205 -29.81 8.39 -5.43
CA ALA A 205 -28.41 8.07 -5.69
C ALA A 205 -28.22 7.13 -6.89
N ARG A 206 -28.93 7.36 -8.01
CA ARG A 206 -28.93 6.50 -9.21
C ARG A 206 -27.74 6.73 -10.13
N LYS A 207 -26.98 7.80 -9.91
CA LYS A 207 -25.77 8.15 -10.66
C LYS A 207 -24.57 8.31 -9.74
N CYS A 208 -23.39 8.05 -10.30
CA CYS A 208 -22.14 8.19 -9.57
C CYS A 208 -21.78 9.66 -9.31
N PHE A 209 -21.51 10.00 -8.05
CA PHE A 209 -21.16 11.37 -7.64
C PHE A 209 -19.81 11.86 -8.15
N SER A 210 -19.01 10.98 -8.76
CA SER A 210 -17.70 11.33 -9.32
C SER A 210 -17.66 11.33 -10.84
N CYS A 211 -18.39 10.44 -11.51
CA CYS A 211 -18.29 10.26 -12.98
C CYS A 211 -19.65 10.23 -13.70
N ASP A 212 -20.76 10.46 -12.98
CA ASP A 212 -22.13 10.48 -13.48
C ASP A 212 -22.65 9.16 -14.11
N ALA A 213 -21.86 8.08 -14.09
CA ALA A 213 -22.28 6.76 -14.56
C ALA A 213 -23.49 6.22 -13.78
N ASP A 214 -24.40 5.52 -14.48
CA ASP A 214 -25.56 4.88 -13.86
C ASP A 214 -25.16 3.79 -12.87
N VAL A 215 -25.74 3.85 -11.67
CA VAL A 215 -25.47 2.92 -10.58
C VAL A 215 -26.39 1.72 -10.68
N LYS A 216 -25.82 0.57 -11.03
CA LYS A 216 -26.55 -0.70 -11.15
C LYS A 216 -26.44 -1.55 -9.88
N ALA A 217 -25.33 -1.42 -9.14
CA ALA A 217 -25.13 -2.11 -7.88
C ALA A 217 -24.22 -1.29 -6.94
N ARG A 218 -24.25 -1.63 -5.66
CA ARG A 218 -23.49 -0.96 -4.59
C ARG A 218 -22.76 -2.02 -3.77
N ILE A 219 -21.46 -1.84 -3.59
CA ILE A 219 -20.62 -2.79 -2.82
C ILE A 219 -20.01 -2.05 -1.64
N LYS A 220 -20.13 -2.63 -0.44
CA LYS A 220 -19.45 -2.13 0.76
C LYS A 220 -17.99 -2.57 0.74
N ALA A 221 -17.09 -1.60 0.80
CA ALA A 221 -15.65 -1.82 0.93
C ALA A 221 -15.25 -1.74 2.41
N PHE A 222 -14.40 -2.67 2.84
CA PHE A 222 -13.75 -2.64 4.14
C PHE A 222 -12.41 -1.93 3.98
N ILE A 223 -12.28 -0.75 4.58
CA ILE A 223 -11.07 0.07 4.51
C ILE A 223 -10.45 0.01 5.91
N SER A 224 -9.31 -0.68 6.04
CA SER A 224 -8.52 -0.82 7.28
C SER A 224 -7.55 0.33 7.45
#